data_AF-A0A381UKY1-F1
#
_entry.id   AF-A0A381UKY1-F1
#
_cell.length_a   1.000
_cell.length_b   1.000
_cell.length_c   1.000
_cell.angle_alpha   90.00
_cell.angle_beta   90.00
_cell.angle_gamma   90.00
#
_symmetry.space_group_name_H-M   'P 1'
#
loop_
_entity.id
_entity.type
_entity.pdbx_description
1 polymer ?
#
loop_
_entity_poly.entity_id
_entity_poly.type
_entity_poly.pdbx_seq_one_letter_code
_entity_poly.pdbx_strand_id
1 'polypeptide(L)' 'MAKNTVILEKESPIYFEKFKRYGRSKNRIHAHVPSNLDVNDGDHVMAAECRPLAKSV' A
#
# COMPACT_ATOMS: atom_id res chain seq x y z
N MET A 1 16.35 -1.09 -4.48
CA MET A 1 14.94 -1.49 -4.66
C MET A 1 14.93 -2.93 -5.15
N ALA A 2 14.12 -3.80 -4.54
CA ALA A 2 13.94 -5.15 -5.03
C ALA A 2 13.32 -5.09 -6.44
N LYS A 3 13.73 -5.99 -7.34
CA LYS A 3 13.18 -6.03 -8.71
C LYS A 3 11.67 -6.27 -8.62
N ASN A 4 10.90 -5.39 -9.25
CA ASN A 4 9.44 -5.46 -9.36
C ASN A 4 8.67 -5.40 -8.02
N THR A 5 9.10 -4.56 -7.07
CA THR A 5 8.32 -4.28 -5.86
C THR A 5 7.95 -2.81 -5.82
N VAL A 6 6.67 -2.51 -5.61
CA VAL A 6 6.15 -1.16 -5.42
C VAL A 6 5.71 -0.95 -3.98
N ILE A 7 5.69 0.31 -3.57
CA ILE A 7 5.18 0.73 -2.25
C ILE A 7 3.90 1.51 -2.50
N LEU A 8 2.79 0.99 -1.99
CA LEU A 8 1.49 1.62 -2.05
C LEU A 8 1.27 2.43 -0.78
N GLU A 9 0.87 3.68 -0.93
CA GLU A 9 0.43 4.51 0.19
C GLU A 9 -1.09 4.53 0.24
N LYS A 10 -1.65 3.99 1.33
CA LYS A 10 -3.08 4.06 1.63
C LYS A 10 -3.31 5.07 2.74
N GLU A 11 -3.99 6.15 2.41
CA GLU A 11 -4.47 7.09 3.44
C GLU A 11 -5.76 6.55 4.06
N SER A 12 -5.81 6.44 5.38
CA SER A 12 -7.00 5.97 6.10
C SER A 12 -7.11 6.73 7.42
N PRO A 13 -8.15 7.54 7.62
CA PRO A 13 -8.27 8.32 8.85
C PRO A 13 -8.55 7.40 10.04
N ILE A 14 -7.85 7.61 11.15
CA ILE A 14 -8.08 6.88 12.40
C ILE A 14 -9.04 7.70 13.25
N TYR A 15 -10.12 7.10 13.73
CA TYR A 15 -11.06 7.75 14.63
C TYR A 15 -10.61 7.61 16.08
N PHE A 16 -10.46 8.74 16.78
CA PHE A 16 -10.17 8.78 18.19
C PHE A 16 -11.45 9.03 18.99
N GLU A 17 -11.93 8.00 19.67
CA GLU A 17 -13.18 8.05 20.43
C GLU A 17 -13.15 9.08 21.57
N LYS A 18 -12.05 9.12 22.34
CA LYS A 18 -11.85 10.08 23.44
C LYS A 18 -12.02 11.54 23.02
N PHE A 19 -11.58 11.88 21.81
CA PHE A 19 -11.58 13.26 21.31
C PHE A 19 -12.66 13.52 20.27
N LYS A 20 -13.40 12.49 19.85
CA LYS A 20 -14.36 12.52 18.73
C LYS A 20 -13.78 13.18 17.47
N ARG A 21 -12.52 12.86 17.15
CA ARG A 21 -11.76 13.47 16.05
C ARG A 21 -11.10 12.40 15.18
N TYR A 22 -10.86 12.76 13.91
CA TYR A 22 -10.10 11.92 12.98
C TYR A 22 -8.64 12.38 12.90
N GLY A 23 -7.71 11.45 13.10
CA GLY A 23 -6.29 11.63 12.80
C GLY A 23 -5.98 11.21 11.37
N ARG A 24 -5.02 11.89 10.75
CA ARG A 24 -4.45 11.43 9.48
C ARG A 24 -3.53 10.24 9.75
N SER A 25 -3.74 9.14 9.03
CA SER A 25 -2.83 8.01 9.01
C SER A 25 -2.53 7.61 7.58
N LYS A 26 -1.27 7.23 7.35
CA LYS A 26 -0.75 6.74 6.08
C LYS A 26 -0.21 5.34 6.34
N ASN A 27 -0.74 4.34 5.65
CA ASN A 27 -0.23 2.98 5.69
C ASN A 27 0.57 2.71 4.42
N ARG A 28 1.74 2.08 4.55
CA ARG A 28 2.61 1.72 3.43
C ARG A 28 2.57 0.21 3.24
N ILE A 29 2.13 -0.23 2.07
CA ILE A 29 1.98 -1.64 1.72
C ILE A 29 2.97 -1.96 0.60
N HIS A 30 3.79 -2.98 0.81
CA HIS A 30 4.71 -3.47 -0.20
C HIS A 30 3.97 -4.51 -1.07
N ALA A 31 4.03 -4.33 -2.39
CA ALA A 31 3.37 -5.22 -3.35
C ALA A 31 4.31 -5.62 -4.48
N HIS A 32 4.16 -6.84 -4.98
CA HIS A 32 4.89 -7.32 -6.16
C HIS A 32 4.18 -6.88 -7.43
N VAL A 33 4.94 -6.35 -8.39
CA VAL A 33 4.43 -6.02 -9.72
C VAL A 33 4.79 -7.15 -10.69
N PRO A 34 3.82 -7.74 -11.40
CA PRO A 34 4.13 -8.68 -12.46
C PRO A 34 4.79 -7.95 -13.64
N SER A 35 5.68 -8.61 -14.37
CA SER A 35 6.42 -8.02 -15.50
C SER A 35 5.56 -7.53 -16.68
N ASN A 36 4.25 -7.72 -16.62
CA ASN A 36 3.28 -7.30 -17.65
C ASN A 36 2.59 -5.97 -17.32
N LEU A 37 2.90 -5.34 -16.18
CA LEU A 37 2.26 -4.11 -15.76
C LEU A 37 3.33 -3.04 -15.49
N ASP A 38 3.26 -1.94 -16.26
CA ASP A 38 4.05 -0.75 -16.00
C ASP A 38 3.27 0.17 -15.07
N VAL A 39 3.79 0.37 -13.85
CA VAL A 39 3.22 1.25 -12.83
C VAL A 39 4.17 2.41 -12.62
N ASN A 40 3.67 3.64 -12.77
CA ASN A 40 4.45 4.85 -12.54
C ASN A 40 4.04 5.55 -11.23
N ASP A 41 4.88 6.47 -10.76
CA ASP A 41 4.58 7.29 -9.60
C ASP A 41 3.35 8.19 -9.86
N GLY A 42 2.30 8.04 -9.04
CA GLY A 42 1.06 8.82 -9.15
C GLY A 42 -0.14 8.04 -9.71
N ASP A 43 0.08 6.82 -10.19
CA ASP A 43 -1.02 5.97 -10.68
C ASP A 43 -1.89 5.44 -9.53
N HIS A 44 -3.20 5.39 -9.78
CA HIS A 44 -4.15 4.76 -8.86
C HIS A 44 -4.19 3.26 -9.12
N VAL A 45 -3.59 2.50 -8.23
CA VAL A 45 -3.48 1.04 -8.34
C VAL A 45 -4.22 0.34 -7.20
N MET A 46 -4.79 -0.82 -7.49
CA MET A 46 -5.36 -1.72 -6.48
C MET A 46 -4.47 -2.95 -6.34
N ALA A 47 -4.07 -3.26 -5.10
CA ALA A 47 -3.44 -4.53 -4.77
C ALA A 47 -4.48 -5.53 -4.26
N ALA A 48 -4.26 -6.80 -4.57
CA ALA A 48 -5.03 -7.93 -4.05
C ALA A 48 -4.12 -8.84 -3.22
N GLU A 49 -4.70 -9.55 -2.26
CA GLU A 49 -3.98 -10.55 -1.47
C GLU A 49 -3.60 -11.76 -2.33
N CYS A 50 -2.43 -12.33 -2.07
CA CYS A 50 -1.87 -13.47 -2.80
C CYS A 50 -1.18 -14.44 -1.82
N ARG A 51 -0.63 -15.55 -2.34
CA ARG A 51 0.29 -16.38 -1.55
C ARG A 51 1.47 -15.54 -1.04
N PRO A 52 2.04 -15.83 0.13
CA PRO A 52 3.22 -15.11 0.62
C PRO A 52 4.38 -15.31 -0.36
N LEU A 53 4.87 -14.21 -0.95
CA LEU A 53 5.98 -14.25 -1.91
C LEU A 53 7.30 -13.92 -1.23
N ALA A 54 7.27 -13.07 -0.22
CA ALA A 54 8.42 -12.74 0.61
C ALA A 54 7.99 -12.41 2.05
N LYS A 55 8.96 -12.05 2.88
CA LYS A 55 8.72 -11.61 4.26
C LYS A 55 7.82 -10.36 4.34
N SER A 56 7.84 -9.53 3.30
CA SER A 56 7.15 -8.25 3.29
C SER A 56 6.43 -7.99 1.97
N VAL A 57 6.23 -9.00 1.11
CA VAL A 57 5.56 -8.89 -0.20
C VAL A 57 4.65 -10.09 -0.42
#